data_AF-J3NHF9-F1
#
_entry.id   AF-J3NHF9-F1
#
_cell.length_a   1.000
_cell.length_b   1.000
_cell.length_c   1.000
_cell.angle_alpha   90.00
_cell.angle_beta   90.00
_cell.angle_gamma   90.00
#
_symmetry.space_group_name_H-M   'P 1'
#
loop_
_entity.id
_entity.type
_entity.pdbx_description
1 polymer ?
#
loop_
_entity_poly.entity_id
_entity_poly.type
_entity_poly.pdbx_seq_one_letter_code
_entity_poly.pdbx_strand_id
1 'polypeptide(L)'
;MAEDHAETKEHLGLSRVALLRNPTYHPSGTKIYVSLMARHGFKPTKPGPYCYRNRMHQRGLANVPGAAGGRVRMERGLMKGEGAGGGSVKQITPDDQCSDAVYLCEVEVGTPAQKLKLEFNTSSSELWVCAPSQNLGSDSPGSFGAERSTSYRSMNSSWMAKGGDGSSASGGTGVGQVSIGGLRVKEQVIQLAMHIEGHPAPRGADGCLGLSIPQTKTITENGVPDPQDTLITNLMSRSELPKDAQLFTAVFDRSGDKEDEAFCTFGHIDQETLKAAEEAGGYIMG
;
A
#
# COMPACT_ATOMS: atom_id res chain seq x y z
N MET A 1 7.06 22.17 24.21
CA MET A 1 6.49 21.40 23.08
C MET A 1 7.05 21.83 21.73
N ALA A 2 6.76 23.02 21.20
CA ALA A 2 7.28 23.39 19.86
C ALA A 2 8.82 23.53 19.80
N GLU A 3 9.43 24.09 20.84
CA GLU A 3 10.90 24.23 20.98
C GLU A 3 11.56 22.85 21.13
N ASP A 4 11.00 21.98 21.98
CA ASP A 4 11.49 20.61 22.19
C ASP A 4 11.47 19.74 20.91
N HIS A 5 10.46 19.92 20.04
CA HIS A 5 10.36 19.18 18.79
C HIS A 5 11.39 19.66 17.74
N ALA A 6 11.74 20.94 17.75
CA ALA A 6 12.78 21.48 16.87
C ALA A 6 14.17 20.98 17.29
N GLU A 7 14.46 20.97 18.59
CA GLU A 7 15.71 20.39 19.12
C GLU A 7 15.80 18.89 18.82
N THR A 8 14.71 18.14 19.03
CA THR A 8 14.64 16.70 18.69
C THR A 8 14.92 16.45 17.21
N LYS A 9 14.33 17.27 16.33
CA LYS A 9 14.55 17.20 14.88
C LYS A 9 16.03 17.38 14.53
N GLU A 10 16.67 18.40 15.09
CA GLU A 10 18.09 18.69 14.82
C GLU A 10 19.01 17.60 15.39
N HIS A 11 18.77 17.21 16.65
CA HIS A 11 19.58 16.21 17.35
C HIS A 11 19.57 14.84 16.66
N LEU A 12 18.39 14.38 16.23
CA LEU A 12 18.22 13.09 15.58
C LEU A 12 18.31 13.15 14.05
N GLY A 13 18.55 14.34 13.47
CA GLY A 13 18.62 14.52 12.02
C GLY A 13 17.32 14.18 11.28
N LEU A 14 16.17 14.48 11.90
CA LEU A 14 14.86 14.17 11.34
C LEU A 14 14.53 15.08 10.15
N SER A 15 13.88 14.52 9.15
CA SER A 15 13.55 15.22 7.90
C SER A 15 12.13 14.95 7.45
N ARG A 16 11.63 15.83 6.58
CA ARG A 16 10.39 15.59 5.84
C ARG A 16 10.59 14.38 4.93
N VAL A 17 9.56 13.55 4.81
CA VAL A 17 9.48 12.48 3.83
C VAL A 17 8.46 12.88 2.78
N ALA A 18 8.88 12.97 1.52
CA ALA A 18 7.99 13.34 0.43
C ALA A 18 6.87 12.31 0.25
N LEU A 19 5.64 12.80 0.11
CA LEU A 19 4.47 12.01 -0.24
C LEU A 19 4.17 12.22 -1.72
N LEU A 20 4.52 11.24 -2.53
CA LEU A 20 4.38 11.31 -3.98
C LEU A 20 2.97 10.91 -4.37
N ARG A 21 2.24 11.77 -5.09
CA ARG A 21 1.00 11.34 -5.75
C ARG A 21 1.29 10.15 -6.66
N ASN A 22 0.41 9.15 -6.63
CA ASN A 22 0.55 7.98 -7.49
C ASN A 22 0.67 8.42 -8.97
N PRO A 23 1.82 8.22 -9.63
CA PRO A 23 2.04 8.69 -10.99
C PRO A 23 1.18 7.94 -12.01
N THR A 24 0.63 6.79 -11.64
CA THR A 24 -0.28 6.03 -12.49
C THR A 24 -1.72 6.54 -12.41
N TYR A 25 -2.05 7.37 -11.42
CA TYR A 25 -3.38 7.94 -11.24
C TYR A 25 -3.64 9.08 -12.24
N HIS A 26 -4.64 8.88 -13.08
CA HIS A 26 -5.10 9.88 -14.04
C HIS A 26 -6.62 10.08 -13.84
N PRO A 27 -7.07 11.25 -13.36
CA PRO A 27 -8.48 11.50 -13.08
C PRO A 27 -9.35 11.23 -14.30
N SER A 28 -10.32 10.33 -14.17
CA SER A 28 -11.31 10.06 -15.20
C SER A 28 -12.61 9.58 -14.55
N GLY A 29 -13.66 10.40 -14.61
CA GLY A 29 -14.93 10.09 -13.95
C GLY A 29 -15.48 8.72 -14.33
N THR A 30 -15.42 8.35 -15.61
CA THR A 30 -15.86 7.04 -16.09
C THR A 30 -14.98 5.91 -15.57
N LYS A 31 -13.64 6.04 -15.63
CA LYS A 31 -12.75 4.96 -15.14
C LYS A 31 -12.80 4.81 -13.63
N ILE A 32 -12.93 5.92 -12.89
CA ILE A 32 -13.17 5.92 -11.44
C ILE A 32 -14.48 5.18 -11.13
N TYR A 33 -15.55 5.49 -11.86
CA TYR A 33 -16.83 4.79 -11.71
C TYR A 33 -16.69 3.27 -11.92
N VAL A 34 -15.96 2.85 -12.95
CA VAL A 34 -15.69 1.43 -13.23
C VAL A 34 -14.86 0.78 -12.14
N SER A 35 -13.81 1.43 -11.65
CA SER A 35 -12.99 0.93 -10.53
C SER A 35 -13.85 0.72 -9.28
N LEU A 36 -14.71 1.69 -8.94
CA LEU A 36 -15.60 1.58 -7.79
C LEU A 36 -16.62 0.44 -7.96
N MET A 37 -17.15 0.25 -9.17
CA MET A 37 -18.01 -0.91 -9.46
C MET A 37 -17.25 -2.23 -9.27
N ALA A 38 -16.05 -2.35 -9.85
CA ALA A 38 -15.25 -3.55 -9.73
C ALA A 38 -14.95 -3.88 -8.26
N ARG A 39 -14.64 -2.84 -7.46
CA ARG A 39 -14.27 -2.95 -6.04
C ARG A 39 -15.45 -3.28 -5.13
N HIS A 40 -16.59 -2.60 -5.30
CA HIS A 40 -17.69 -2.64 -4.34
C HIS A 40 -18.94 -3.38 -4.82
N GLY A 41 -18.98 -3.82 -6.08
CA GLY A 41 -20.06 -4.69 -6.57
C GLY A 41 -21.42 -4.02 -6.79
N PHE A 42 -21.52 -2.69 -6.68
CA PHE A 42 -22.79 -1.96 -6.83
C PHE A 42 -23.26 -1.90 -8.28
N LYS A 43 -24.57 -1.91 -8.50
CA LYS A 43 -25.17 -1.88 -9.84
C LYS A 43 -25.48 -0.45 -10.27
N PRO A 44 -25.33 -0.11 -11.57
CA PRO A 44 -25.75 1.19 -12.08
C PRO A 44 -27.27 1.36 -11.91
N THR A 45 -27.68 2.56 -11.48
CA THR A 45 -29.10 2.94 -11.42
C THR A 45 -29.62 3.47 -12.76
N LYS A 46 -28.71 3.80 -13.69
CA LYS A 46 -29.02 4.24 -15.06
C LYS A 46 -28.42 3.26 -16.07
N PRO A 47 -29.04 3.09 -17.25
CA PRO A 47 -28.43 2.35 -18.34
C PRO A 47 -27.05 2.91 -18.69
N GLY A 48 -26.09 2.02 -18.93
CA GLY A 48 -24.73 2.41 -19.26
C GLY A 48 -23.95 1.23 -19.86
N PRO A 49 -22.73 1.49 -20.35
CA PRO A 49 -21.93 0.45 -21.01
C PRO A 49 -21.41 -0.60 -20.03
N TYR A 50 -21.48 -0.39 -18.71
CA TYR A 50 -20.95 -1.32 -17.71
C TYR A 50 -22.07 -2.13 -17.06
N CYS A 51 -21.92 -3.47 -17.06
CA CYS A 51 -22.88 -4.36 -16.43
C CYS A 51 -22.19 -5.59 -15.82
N TYR A 52 -22.82 -6.20 -14.82
CA TYR A 52 -22.37 -7.49 -14.31
C TYR A 52 -23.02 -8.62 -15.09
N ARG A 53 -22.24 -9.63 -15.46
CA ARG A 53 -22.74 -10.88 -16.02
C ARG A 53 -22.13 -12.07 -15.28
N ASN A 54 -22.88 -13.17 -15.23
CA ASN A 54 -22.35 -14.43 -14.73
C ASN A 54 -21.46 -15.05 -15.80
N ARG A 55 -20.25 -15.44 -15.41
CA ARG A 55 -19.27 -16.14 -16.22
C ARG A 55 -19.16 -17.57 -15.70
N MET A 56 -19.21 -18.54 -16.60
CA MET A 56 -18.81 -19.90 -16.26
C MET A 56 -17.28 -19.96 -16.19
N HIS A 57 -16.77 -20.32 -15.02
CA HIS A 57 -15.40 -20.71 -14.80
C HIS A 57 -15.36 -22.24 -14.60
N GLN A 58 -14.90 -22.98 -15.61
CA GLN A 58 -14.76 -24.43 -15.52
C GLN A 58 -13.32 -24.79 -15.19
N ARG A 59 -13.12 -25.42 -14.03
CA ARG A 59 -11.85 -26.07 -13.71
C ARG A 59 -11.96 -27.51 -14.20
N GLY A 60 -11.09 -27.91 -15.14
CA GLY A 60 -10.96 -29.30 -15.59
C GLY A 60 -10.67 -30.26 -14.42
N LEU A 61 -10.81 -31.56 -14.65
CA LEU A 61 -10.37 -32.55 -13.66
C LEU A 61 -8.87 -32.36 -13.34
N ALA A 62 -8.51 -32.61 -12.07
CA ALA A 62 -7.10 -32.63 -11.68
C ALA A 62 -6.33 -33.64 -12.56
N ASN A 63 -5.15 -33.24 -13.02
CA ASN A 63 -4.26 -34.03 -13.88
C ASN A 63 -4.77 -34.36 -15.29
N VAL A 64 -5.80 -33.65 -15.77
CA VAL A 64 -6.22 -33.72 -17.19
C VAL A 64 -5.79 -32.44 -17.91
N PRO A 65 -5.09 -32.53 -19.06
CA PRO A 65 -4.79 -31.37 -19.87
C PRO A 65 -6.09 -30.76 -20.43
N GLY A 66 -6.38 -29.52 -20.06
CA GLY A 66 -7.55 -28.77 -20.54
C GLY A 66 -8.78 -28.83 -19.62
N ALA A 67 -9.79 -28.02 -19.95
CA ALA A 67 -11.03 -27.90 -19.17
C ALA A 67 -12.06 -28.99 -19.55
N ALA A 68 -11.65 -30.26 -19.58
CA ALA A 68 -12.55 -31.38 -19.81
C ALA A 68 -13.08 -31.94 -18.48
N GLY A 69 -14.41 -31.99 -18.33
CA GLY A 69 -15.07 -32.36 -17.06
C GLY A 69 -14.79 -31.38 -15.91
N GLY A 70 -15.11 -31.77 -14.68
CA GLY A 70 -14.72 -31.04 -13.45
C GLY A 70 -15.80 -30.13 -12.86
N ARG A 71 -15.39 -29.16 -12.03
CA ARG A 71 -16.32 -28.24 -11.35
C ARG A 71 -16.52 -26.98 -12.18
N VAL A 72 -17.77 -26.66 -12.48
CA VAL A 72 -18.17 -25.36 -13.03
C VAL A 72 -18.56 -24.45 -11.89
N ARG A 73 -17.96 -23.26 -11.85
CA ARG A 73 -18.33 -22.18 -10.93
C ARG A 73 -18.89 -21.03 -11.74
N MET A 74 -20.04 -20.52 -11.35
CA MET A 74 -20.55 -19.26 -11.88
C MET A 74 -19.93 -18.13 -11.07
N GLU A 75 -19.20 -17.24 -11.74
CA GLU A 75 -18.57 -16.07 -11.13
C GLU A 75 -19.15 -14.80 -11.75
N ARG A 76 -19.56 -13.85 -10.90
CA ARG A 76 -20.11 -12.58 -11.36
C ARG A 76 -18.96 -11.66 -11.76
N GLY A 77 -18.82 -11.37 -13.05
CA GLY A 77 -17.79 -10.48 -13.59
C GLY A 77 -18.38 -9.15 -14.07
N LEU A 78 -17.64 -8.06 -13.88
CA LEU A 78 -17.96 -6.76 -14.47
C LEU A 78 -17.48 -6.72 -15.94
N MET A 79 -18.36 -6.29 -16.83
CA MET A 79 -18.15 -6.32 -18.28
C MET A 79 -18.49 -4.95 -18.89
N LYS A 80 -17.87 -4.64 -20.02
CA LYS A 80 -18.09 -3.43 -20.83
C LYS A 80 -18.77 -3.80 -22.15
N GLY A 81 -19.93 -3.22 -22.43
CA GLY A 81 -20.68 -3.38 -23.68
C GLY A 81 -20.10 -2.51 -24.79
N GLU A 82 -20.10 -3.04 -26.02
CA GLU A 82 -19.79 -2.26 -27.23
C GLU A 82 -21.06 -1.63 -27.79
N GLY A 83 -21.09 -0.28 -27.85
CA GLY A 83 -22.14 0.50 -28.49
C GLY A 83 -23.49 0.55 -27.77
N ALA A 84 -24.34 1.49 -28.19
CA ALA A 84 -25.73 1.62 -27.75
C ALA A 84 -26.60 0.54 -28.43
N GLY A 85 -26.44 -0.73 -28.03
CA GLY A 85 -27.16 -1.82 -28.72
C GLY A 85 -26.94 -3.26 -28.23
N GLY A 86 -26.25 -3.50 -27.12
CA GLY A 86 -26.33 -4.78 -26.39
C GLY A 86 -25.78 -6.05 -27.06
N GLY A 87 -25.07 -5.95 -28.19
CA GLY A 87 -24.65 -7.12 -28.98
C GLY A 87 -23.42 -7.88 -28.47
N SER A 88 -22.39 -7.19 -27.97
CA SER A 88 -21.15 -7.80 -27.46
C SER A 88 -20.68 -7.13 -26.17
N VAL A 89 -20.19 -7.93 -25.22
CA VAL A 89 -19.64 -7.48 -23.94
C VAL A 89 -18.23 -8.04 -23.80
N LYS A 90 -17.27 -7.18 -23.50
CA LYS A 90 -15.87 -7.54 -23.25
C LYS A 90 -15.56 -7.48 -21.75
N GLN A 91 -14.58 -8.27 -21.34
CA GLN A 91 -14.02 -8.19 -20.00
C GLN A 91 -13.31 -6.85 -19.84
N ILE A 92 -13.52 -6.21 -18.69
CA ILE A 92 -12.85 -4.97 -18.33
C ILE A 92 -11.36 -5.25 -18.14
N THR A 93 -10.52 -4.41 -18.73
CA THR A 93 -9.07 -4.48 -18.57
C THR A 93 -8.59 -3.48 -17.51
N PRO A 94 -7.32 -3.56 -17.08
CA PRO A 94 -6.73 -2.52 -16.24
C PRO A 94 -6.81 -1.11 -16.84
N ASP A 95 -6.91 -0.98 -18.17
CA ASP A 95 -6.99 0.32 -18.85
C ASP A 95 -8.39 0.95 -18.81
N ASP A 96 -9.42 0.13 -18.63
CA ASP A 96 -10.80 0.58 -18.41
C ASP A 96 -11.03 1.12 -17.00
N GLN A 97 -10.07 0.93 -16.10
CA GLN A 97 -10.10 1.30 -14.69
C GLN A 97 -9.09 2.40 -14.38
N CYS A 98 -9.39 3.20 -13.37
CA CYS A 98 -8.46 4.17 -12.83
C CYS A 98 -7.66 3.51 -11.70
N SER A 99 -6.38 3.85 -11.58
CA SER A 99 -5.62 3.58 -10.35
C SER A 99 -6.26 4.33 -9.16
N ASP A 100 -5.85 3.97 -7.95
CA ASP A 100 -6.31 4.66 -6.76
C ASP A 100 -5.57 6.01 -6.60
N ALA A 101 -6.30 7.02 -6.14
CA ALA A 101 -5.76 8.32 -5.76
C ALA A 101 -5.11 8.19 -4.38
N VAL A 102 -3.82 7.85 -4.35
CA VAL A 102 -3.06 7.64 -3.11
C VAL A 102 -1.75 8.42 -3.12
N TYR A 103 -1.16 8.54 -1.94
CA TYR A 103 0.21 9.00 -1.76
C TYR A 103 1.14 7.82 -1.50
N LEU A 104 2.31 7.87 -2.13
CA LEU A 104 3.40 6.92 -1.95
C LEU A 104 4.48 7.58 -1.11
N CYS A 105 4.94 6.87 -0.09
CA CYS A 105 6.01 7.27 0.80
C CYS A 105 7.28 6.50 0.44
N GLU A 106 8.41 7.19 0.28
CA GLU A 106 9.70 6.52 0.09
C GLU A 106 10.19 5.97 1.44
N VAL A 107 10.51 4.67 1.46
CA VAL A 107 11.02 3.95 2.63
C VAL A 107 12.28 3.19 2.24
N GLU A 108 13.28 3.22 3.11
CA GLU A 108 14.54 2.51 2.92
C GLU A 108 14.52 1.18 3.67
N VAL A 109 14.71 0.07 2.95
CA VAL A 109 14.67 -1.28 3.52
C VAL A 109 15.99 -2.00 3.24
N GLY A 110 16.54 -2.65 4.26
CA GLY A 110 17.72 -3.49 4.17
C GLY A 110 19.07 -2.76 4.23
N THR A 111 20.14 -3.54 4.01
CA THR A 111 21.54 -3.06 3.98
C THR A 111 22.31 -3.74 2.84
N PRO A 112 22.78 -3.03 1.80
CA PRO A 112 22.57 -1.60 1.55
C PRO A 112 21.09 -1.25 1.40
N ALA A 113 20.75 0.01 1.68
CA ALA A 113 19.37 0.49 1.63
C ALA A 113 18.78 0.35 0.23
N GLN A 114 17.61 -0.28 0.14
CA GLN A 114 16.78 -0.36 -1.06
C GLN A 114 15.59 0.58 -0.87
N LYS A 115 15.44 1.56 -1.77
CA LYS A 115 14.36 2.55 -1.72
C LYS A 115 13.10 1.99 -2.37
N LEU A 116 11.99 2.02 -1.64
CA LEU A 116 10.70 1.52 -2.08
C LEU A 116 9.63 2.59 -1.88
N LYS A 117 8.71 2.70 -2.83
CA LYS A 117 7.56 3.62 -2.78
C LYS A 117 6.33 2.88 -2.26
N LEU A 118 6.10 2.97 -0.97
CA LEU A 118 5.01 2.24 -0.31
C LEU A 118 3.75 3.09 -0.22
N GLU A 119 2.57 2.48 -0.34
CA GLU A 119 1.30 3.15 -0.08
C GLU A 119 1.26 3.67 1.36
N PHE A 120 1.09 4.98 1.53
CA PHE A 120 0.94 5.60 2.86
C PHE A 120 -0.47 5.31 3.40
N ASN A 121 -0.60 4.33 4.30
CA ASN A 121 -1.89 3.74 4.66
C ASN A 121 -2.18 3.83 6.17
N THR A 122 -2.95 4.84 6.57
CA THR A 122 -3.38 5.03 7.97
C THR A 122 -4.52 4.11 8.40
N SER A 123 -5.04 3.27 7.51
CA SER A 123 -6.13 2.33 7.81
C SER A 123 -5.66 0.89 8.05
N SER A 124 -4.38 0.59 7.80
CA SER A 124 -3.77 -0.73 7.98
C SER A 124 -2.60 -0.68 8.96
N SER A 125 -2.13 -1.85 9.40
CA SER A 125 -0.95 -2.00 10.28
C SER A 125 0.11 -2.90 9.68
N GLU A 126 -0.07 -3.28 8.43
CA GLU A 126 0.81 -4.22 7.75
C GLU A 126 1.92 -3.41 7.06
N LEU A 127 3.18 -3.88 7.21
CA LEU A 127 4.31 -3.39 6.44
C LEU A 127 4.73 -4.51 5.50
N TRP A 128 4.22 -4.45 4.28
CA TRP A 128 4.54 -5.43 3.26
C TRP A 128 5.14 -4.77 2.02
N VAL A 129 6.06 -5.50 1.39
CA VAL A 129 6.79 -5.07 0.20
C VAL A 129 6.68 -6.14 -0.87
N CYS A 130 6.61 -5.73 -2.13
CA CYS A 130 6.66 -6.64 -3.26
C CYS A 130 7.98 -7.42 -3.25
N ALA A 131 7.91 -8.75 -3.33
CA ALA A 131 9.08 -9.58 -3.57
C ALA A 131 9.35 -9.64 -5.08
N PRO A 132 10.63 -9.79 -5.49
CA PRO A 132 10.97 -9.92 -6.89
C PRO A 132 10.26 -11.12 -7.53
N SER A 133 9.74 -10.93 -8.74
CA SER A 133 9.15 -12.07 -9.45
C SER A 133 10.25 -13.08 -9.77
N GLN A 134 9.95 -14.37 -9.65
CA GLN A 134 10.92 -15.44 -9.96
C GLN A 134 11.53 -15.34 -11.36
N ASN A 135 10.85 -14.67 -12.30
CA ASN A 135 11.28 -14.51 -13.69
C ASN A 135 12.14 -13.26 -13.95
N LEU A 136 12.09 -12.26 -13.06
CA LEU A 136 12.79 -10.97 -13.26
C LEU A 136 14.10 -10.87 -12.46
N GLY A 137 14.40 -11.88 -11.63
CA GLY A 137 15.55 -11.84 -10.73
C GLY A 137 15.36 -10.80 -9.64
N SER A 138 16.33 -10.69 -8.72
CA SER A 138 16.15 -9.89 -7.51
C SER A 138 16.41 -8.39 -7.62
N ASP A 139 16.76 -7.93 -8.82
CA ASP A 139 16.88 -6.52 -9.18
C ASP A 139 15.60 -5.96 -9.80
N SER A 140 14.46 -6.66 -9.69
CA SER A 140 13.23 -6.16 -10.33
C SER A 140 12.81 -4.81 -9.74
N PRO A 141 12.60 -3.78 -10.59
CA PRO A 141 12.14 -2.47 -10.12
C PRO A 141 10.84 -2.59 -9.32
N GLY A 142 10.75 -1.82 -8.24
CA GLY A 142 9.56 -1.80 -7.38
C GLY A 142 9.38 -3.03 -6.50
N SER A 143 10.48 -3.70 -6.16
CA SER A 143 10.48 -4.86 -5.26
C SER A 143 11.71 -4.86 -4.35
N PHE A 144 11.59 -5.55 -3.22
CA PHE A 144 12.67 -5.70 -2.25
C PHE A 144 13.43 -7.02 -2.47
N GLY A 145 14.68 -6.92 -2.94
CA GLY A 145 15.59 -8.07 -3.06
C GLY A 145 16.14 -8.48 -1.70
N ALA A 146 15.49 -9.43 -1.04
CA ALA A 146 15.85 -9.89 0.31
C ALA A 146 17.29 -10.42 0.40
N GLU A 147 17.73 -11.17 -0.61
CA GLU A 147 19.09 -11.72 -0.75
C GLU A 147 20.19 -10.66 -0.98
N ARG A 148 19.81 -9.45 -1.42
CA ARG A 148 20.72 -8.31 -1.55
C ARG A 148 20.88 -7.52 -0.26
N SER A 149 20.16 -7.87 0.80
CA SER A 149 20.24 -7.20 2.10
C SER A 149 20.97 -8.06 3.13
N THR A 150 22.11 -7.59 3.62
CA THR A 150 22.88 -8.25 4.70
C THR A 150 22.22 -8.13 6.06
N SER A 151 21.29 -7.18 6.24
CA SER A 151 20.50 -7.04 7.48
C SER A 151 19.22 -7.85 7.47
N TYR A 152 18.82 -8.43 6.33
CA TYR A 152 17.60 -9.21 6.23
C TYR A 152 17.83 -10.65 6.73
N ARG A 153 16.88 -11.16 7.52
CA ARG A 153 16.83 -12.56 7.94
C ARG A 153 15.40 -13.07 7.82
N SER A 154 15.20 -14.18 7.12
CA SER A 154 13.89 -14.81 7.01
C SER A 154 13.41 -15.33 8.37
N MET A 155 12.11 -15.24 8.61
CA MET A 155 11.45 -15.85 9.76
C MET A 155 10.69 -17.11 9.34
N ASN A 156 10.36 -17.97 10.30
CA ASN A 156 9.49 -19.13 10.08
C ASN A 156 8.00 -18.75 10.24
N SER A 157 7.60 -17.59 9.73
CA SER A 157 6.20 -17.16 9.73
C SER A 157 5.75 -16.73 8.33
N SER A 158 4.44 -16.71 8.16
CA SER A 158 3.78 -16.38 6.90
C SER A 158 2.68 -15.36 7.14
N TRP A 159 2.29 -14.65 6.10
CA TRP A 159 1.23 -13.66 6.19
C TRP A 159 0.29 -13.73 4.99
N MET A 160 -0.94 -13.30 5.20
CA MET A 160 -1.93 -13.16 4.12
C MET A 160 -2.94 -12.06 4.46
N ALA A 161 -2.98 -11.02 3.64
CA ALA A 161 -4.01 -10.00 3.68
C ALA A 161 -5.04 -10.22 2.56
N LYS A 162 -6.32 -10.00 2.88
CA LYS A 162 -7.42 -10.00 1.91
C LYS A 162 -8.18 -8.69 1.97
N GLY A 163 -8.28 -8.00 0.84
CA GLY A 163 -9.11 -6.83 0.68
C GLY A 163 -10.60 -7.22 0.63
N GLY A 164 -11.47 -6.28 1.03
CA GLY A 164 -12.93 -6.45 0.93
C GLY A 164 -13.42 -6.56 -0.51
N ASP A 165 -12.59 -6.17 -1.47
CA ASP A 165 -12.82 -6.28 -2.91
C ASP A 165 -12.37 -7.62 -3.51
N GLY A 166 -11.87 -8.54 -2.68
CA GLY A 166 -11.38 -9.85 -3.10
C GLY A 166 -9.93 -9.84 -3.57
N SER A 167 -9.23 -8.69 -3.56
CA SER A 167 -7.78 -8.66 -3.73
C SER A 167 -7.07 -9.36 -2.58
N SER A 168 -5.86 -9.86 -2.81
CA SER A 168 -5.04 -10.45 -1.74
C SER A 168 -3.54 -10.33 -2.01
N ALA A 169 -2.77 -10.27 -0.93
CA ALA A 169 -1.32 -10.38 -0.95
C ALA A 169 -0.88 -11.37 0.13
N SER A 170 0.09 -12.21 -0.17
CA SER A 170 0.62 -13.20 0.77
C SER A 170 2.06 -13.59 0.48
N GLY A 171 2.69 -14.18 1.50
CA GLY A 171 4.04 -14.74 1.38
C GLY A 171 4.69 -14.99 2.74
N GLY A 172 6.01 -15.01 2.74
CA GLY A 172 6.82 -15.16 3.95
C GLY A 172 7.06 -13.83 4.66
N THR A 173 7.63 -13.91 5.86
CA THR A 173 8.08 -12.77 6.65
C THR A 173 9.59 -12.84 6.87
N GLY A 174 10.18 -11.70 7.23
CA GLY A 174 11.53 -11.65 7.76
C GLY A 174 11.73 -10.41 8.60
N VAL A 175 12.87 -10.33 9.28
CA VAL A 175 13.30 -9.14 9.99
C VAL A 175 14.39 -8.44 9.21
N GLY A 176 14.37 -7.11 9.22
CA GLY A 176 15.42 -6.32 8.60
C GLY A 176 15.42 -4.87 9.07
N GLN A 177 16.42 -4.14 8.60
CA GLN A 177 16.52 -2.71 8.87
C GLN A 177 15.51 -1.95 8.01
N VAL A 178 14.76 -1.04 8.61
CA VAL A 178 13.86 -0.10 7.91
C VAL A 178 14.17 1.31 8.40
N SER A 179 14.31 2.26 7.48
CA SER A 179 14.56 3.67 7.79
C SER A 179 13.57 4.58 7.05
N ILE A 180 13.13 5.63 7.73
CA ILE A 180 12.17 6.61 7.22
C ILE A 180 12.37 7.96 7.95
N GLY A 181 12.49 9.05 7.20
CA GLY A 181 12.57 10.42 7.77
C GLY A 181 13.72 10.66 8.74
N GLY A 182 14.84 9.94 8.60
CA GLY A 182 15.99 9.99 9.51
C GLY A 182 15.94 8.98 10.66
N LEU A 183 14.76 8.41 10.96
CA LEU A 183 14.62 7.35 11.96
C LEU A 183 14.95 5.97 11.37
N ARG A 184 15.44 5.07 12.24
CA ARG A 184 15.84 3.72 11.86
C ARG A 184 15.39 2.69 12.88
N VAL A 185 14.75 1.62 12.40
CA VAL A 185 14.44 0.41 13.15
C VAL A 185 15.29 -0.74 12.60
N LYS A 186 16.14 -1.35 13.44
CA LYS A 186 17.09 -2.40 12.99
C LYS A 186 16.44 -3.77 12.76
N GLU A 187 15.42 -4.09 13.56
CA GLU A 187 14.75 -5.40 13.55
C GLU A 187 13.24 -5.20 13.37
N GLN A 188 12.87 -4.59 12.23
CA GLN A 188 11.48 -4.47 11.82
C GLN A 188 11.05 -5.75 11.11
N VAL A 189 9.88 -6.29 11.45
CA VAL A 189 9.25 -7.36 10.68
C VAL A 189 8.73 -6.78 9.36
N ILE A 190 9.16 -7.40 8.26
CA ILE A 190 8.82 -7.07 6.88
C ILE A 190 8.09 -8.27 6.29
N GLN A 191 6.93 -8.01 5.70
CA GLN A 191 6.11 -9.00 5.03
C GLN A 191 6.43 -9.01 3.53
N LEU A 192 6.92 -10.13 3.01
CA LEU A 192 7.27 -10.24 1.58
C LEU A 192 6.04 -10.71 0.81
N ALA A 193 5.54 -9.90 -0.11
CA ALA A 193 4.46 -10.26 -1.01
C ALA A 193 5.01 -11.09 -2.18
N MET A 194 4.90 -12.42 -2.06
CA MET A 194 5.31 -13.37 -3.09
C MET A 194 4.17 -13.72 -4.04
N HIS A 195 2.93 -13.61 -3.56
CA HIS A 195 1.72 -13.84 -4.33
C HIS A 195 0.79 -12.65 -4.18
N ILE A 196 0.38 -12.08 -5.30
CA ILE A 196 -0.54 -10.95 -5.39
C ILE A 196 -1.66 -11.33 -6.34
N GLU A 197 -2.90 -11.29 -5.87
CA GLU A 197 -4.10 -11.47 -6.67
C GLU A 197 -4.94 -10.19 -6.64
N GLY A 198 -5.35 -9.71 -7.81
CA GLY A 198 -6.06 -8.43 -7.93
C GLY A 198 -5.12 -7.23 -7.71
N HIS A 199 -5.60 -6.20 -7.03
CA HIS A 199 -4.86 -4.95 -6.76
C HIS A 199 -4.90 -4.60 -5.26
N PRO A 200 -4.22 -5.39 -4.39
CA PRO A 200 -4.23 -5.17 -2.94
C PRO A 200 -3.46 -3.91 -2.52
N ALA A 201 -2.60 -3.39 -3.39
CA ALA A 201 -2.08 -2.04 -3.32
C ALA A 201 -2.39 -1.29 -4.62
N PRO A 202 -2.40 0.06 -4.58
CA PRO A 202 -2.49 0.91 -5.75
C PRO A 202 -1.44 0.54 -6.79
N ARG A 203 -1.83 0.55 -8.06
CA ARG A 203 -0.88 0.33 -9.17
C ARG A 203 0.29 1.32 -9.04
N GLY A 204 1.51 0.81 -9.14
CA GLY A 204 2.73 1.61 -9.02
C GLY A 204 3.24 1.79 -7.58
N ALA A 205 2.58 1.21 -6.58
CA ALA A 205 3.14 1.07 -5.24
C ALA A 205 3.98 -0.22 -5.15
N ASP A 206 5.10 -0.14 -4.45
CA ASP A 206 6.04 -1.24 -4.21
C ASP A 206 5.65 -2.06 -2.95
N GLY A 207 4.52 -1.72 -2.35
CA GLY A 207 4.01 -2.31 -1.12
C GLY A 207 3.09 -1.35 -0.36
N CYS A 208 2.91 -1.64 0.93
CA CYS A 208 2.07 -0.86 1.84
C CYS A 208 2.85 -0.51 3.12
N LEU A 209 2.71 0.74 3.55
CA LEU A 209 3.16 1.25 4.83
C LEU A 209 1.94 1.49 5.72
N GLY A 210 1.61 0.51 6.56
CA GLY A 210 0.53 0.60 7.54
C GLY A 210 0.90 1.47 8.75
N LEU A 211 0.00 2.37 9.15
CA LEU A 211 0.24 3.39 10.19
C LEU A 211 -0.85 3.43 11.29
N SER A 212 -1.74 2.44 11.38
CA SER A 212 -2.94 2.52 12.23
C SER A 212 -2.75 2.09 13.70
N ILE A 213 -2.76 0.77 13.97
CA ILE A 213 -2.75 0.13 15.28
C ILE A 213 -1.38 -0.50 15.58
N PRO A 214 -1.03 -0.76 16.86
CA PRO A 214 0.34 -1.07 17.23
C PRO A 214 0.85 -2.45 16.80
N GLN A 215 -0.04 -3.37 16.40
CA GLN A 215 0.33 -4.73 16.02
C GLN A 215 -0.27 -5.17 14.68
N THR A 216 0.49 -5.98 13.95
CA THR A 216 0.02 -6.66 12.73
C THR A 216 -1.06 -7.67 13.06
N LYS A 217 -1.98 -7.91 12.11
CA LYS A 217 -3.08 -8.88 12.27
C LYS A 217 -2.97 -10.09 11.36
N THR A 218 -2.11 -10.06 10.35
CA THR A 218 -2.11 -11.06 9.28
C THR A 218 -0.99 -12.09 9.37
N ILE A 219 -0.05 -11.92 10.29
CA ILE A 219 1.10 -12.80 10.47
C ILE A 219 0.72 -14.01 11.31
N THR A 220 1.18 -15.18 10.86
CA THR A 220 0.98 -16.46 11.53
C THR A 220 2.26 -17.30 11.51
N GLU A 221 2.56 -17.97 12.61
CA GLU A 221 3.61 -18.98 12.70
C GLU A 221 2.94 -20.35 12.86
N ASN A 222 3.24 -21.29 11.96
CA ASN A 222 2.63 -22.63 11.95
C ASN A 222 1.08 -22.63 12.01
N GLY A 223 0.45 -21.61 11.42
CA GLY A 223 -1.01 -21.44 11.42
C GLY A 223 -1.60 -20.81 12.68
N VAL A 224 -0.76 -20.42 13.64
CA VAL A 224 -1.18 -19.73 14.88
C VAL A 224 -0.94 -18.22 14.71
N PRO A 225 -1.88 -17.33 15.11
CA PRO A 225 -1.67 -15.89 15.07
C PRO A 225 -0.41 -15.47 15.83
N ASP A 226 0.44 -14.69 15.17
CA ASP A 226 1.71 -14.21 15.69
C ASP A 226 1.82 -12.69 15.43
N PRO A 227 1.10 -11.86 16.19
CA PRO A 227 1.08 -10.41 16.00
C PRO A 227 2.44 -9.80 16.32
N GLN A 228 2.98 -9.03 15.36
CA GLN A 228 4.27 -8.35 15.46
C GLN A 228 4.07 -6.85 15.66
N ASP A 229 5.05 -6.19 16.28
CA ASP A 229 5.05 -4.73 16.43
C ASP A 229 5.15 -4.05 15.06
N THR A 230 4.28 -3.05 14.83
CA THR A 230 4.32 -2.26 13.60
C THR A 230 5.55 -1.36 13.52
N LEU A 231 5.84 -0.85 12.32
CA LEU A 231 6.90 0.14 12.14
C LEU A 231 6.69 1.36 13.04
N ILE A 232 5.47 1.87 13.14
CA ILE A 232 5.17 3.03 13.98
C ILE A 232 5.43 2.72 15.46
N THR A 233 5.02 1.56 15.95
CA THR A 233 5.30 1.13 17.32
C THR A 233 6.79 1.01 17.57
N ASN A 234 7.55 0.41 16.66
CA ASN A 234 8.98 0.27 16.80
C ASN A 234 9.72 1.62 16.67
N LEU A 235 9.26 2.51 15.80
CA LEU A 235 9.76 3.88 15.72
C LEU A 235 9.52 4.60 17.04
N MET A 236 8.31 4.56 17.60
CA MET A 236 7.99 5.28 18.83
C MET A 236 8.68 4.71 20.08
N SER A 237 8.85 3.38 20.16
CA SER A 237 9.36 2.72 21.37
C SER A 237 10.85 2.41 21.36
N ARG A 238 11.46 2.27 20.17
CA ARG A 238 12.86 1.83 20.00
C ARG A 238 13.77 2.89 19.39
N SER A 239 13.23 4.06 19.05
CA SER A 239 14.06 5.22 18.72
C SER A 239 14.37 6.02 19.98
N GLU A 240 15.33 6.94 19.86
CA GLU A 240 15.69 7.91 20.90
C GLU A 240 14.66 9.05 21.00
N LEU A 241 13.44 8.87 20.48
CA LEU A 241 12.40 9.89 20.51
C LEU A 241 11.87 10.14 21.93
N PRO A 242 11.84 11.41 22.37
CA PRO A 242 11.09 11.83 23.55
C PRO A 242 9.60 11.44 23.47
N LYS A 243 8.94 11.24 24.61
CA LYS A 243 7.54 10.78 24.66
C LYS A 243 6.56 11.74 23.97
N ASP A 244 6.78 13.04 24.10
CA ASP A 244 6.00 14.10 23.46
C ASP A 244 6.26 14.19 21.95
N ALA A 245 7.41 13.70 21.49
CA ALA A 245 7.75 13.54 20.09
C ALA A 245 7.25 12.23 19.45
N GLN A 246 6.56 11.33 20.20
CA GLN A 246 6.03 10.07 19.65
C GLN A 246 4.75 10.29 18.82
N LEU A 247 4.92 10.96 17.67
CA LEU A 247 3.86 11.25 16.72
C LEU A 247 4.38 11.17 15.28
N PHE A 248 3.44 11.17 14.34
CA PHE A 248 3.72 11.51 12.95
C PHE A 248 2.74 12.59 12.49
N THR A 249 3.14 13.41 11.53
CA THR A 249 2.25 14.36 10.87
C THR A 249 2.23 14.11 9.37
N ALA A 250 1.13 14.46 8.71
CA ALA A 250 1.02 14.39 7.26
C ALA A 250 0.36 15.64 6.73
N VAL A 251 0.93 16.19 5.67
CA VAL A 251 0.42 17.35 4.94
C VAL A 251 0.18 16.88 3.51
N PHE A 252 -1.08 16.94 3.10
CA PHE A 252 -1.50 16.58 1.75
C PHE A 252 -1.72 17.85 0.94
N ASP A 253 -1.31 17.83 -0.33
CA ASP A 253 -1.45 18.98 -1.20
C ASP A 253 -2.93 19.29 -1.51
N ARG A 254 -3.26 20.58 -1.60
CA ARG A 254 -4.59 21.01 -2.01
C ARG A 254 -4.70 20.87 -3.52
N SER A 255 -5.83 20.36 -4.01
CA SER A 255 -6.00 20.09 -5.43
C SER A 255 -5.84 21.37 -6.26
N GLY A 256 -4.81 21.43 -7.13
CA GLY A 256 -4.65 22.49 -8.13
C GLY A 256 -3.34 23.27 -8.03
N ASP A 257 -2.71 23.30 -6.86
CA ASP A 257 -1.47 24.03 -6.63
C ASP A 257 -0.27 23.10 -6.81
N LYS A 258 0.60 23.42 -7.77
CA LYS A 258 1.82 22.66 -8.08
C LYS A 258 3.00 23.03 -7.18
N GLU A 259 2.82 23.98 -6.27
CA GLU A 259 3.89 24.56 -5.45
C GLU A 259 3.96 23.94 -4.03
N ASP A 260 2.87 23.36 -3.52
CA ASP A 260 2.85 22.70 -2.21
C ASP A 260 3.18 21.20 -2.35
N GLU A 261 4.41 20.81 -1.99
CA GLU A 261 4.80 19.40 -1.94
C GLU A 261 4.15 18.72 -0.73
N ALA A 262 3.36 17.66 -0.97
CA ALA A 262 2.84 16.82 0.10
C ALA A 262 3.99 16.08 0.81
N PHE A 263 3.93 15.99 2.14
CA PHE A 263 4.97 15.33 2.94
C PHE A 263 4.41 14.75 4.24
N CYS A 264 5.19 13.89 4.89
CA CYS A 264 4.97 13.48 6.27
C CYS A 264 6.25 13.65 7.10
N THR A 265 6.07 13.71 8.42
CA THR A 265 7.17 13.75 9.39
C THR A 265 6.93 12.70 10.46
N PHE A 266 8.01 12.17 11.02
CA PHE A 266 7.99 11.30 12.19
C PHE A 266 8.85 11.95 13.27
N GLY A 267 8.37 11.97 14.51
CA GLY A 267 9.17 12.51 15.61
C GLY A 267 9.15 14.04 15.79
N HIS A 268 8.47 14.79 14.92
CA HIS A 268 8.40 16.25 15.03
C HIS A 268 7.22 16.83 14.25
N ILE A 269 6.82 18.06 14.61
CA ILE A 269 5.85 18.87 13.86
C ILE A 269 6.63 19.90 13.04
N ASP A 270 6.32 20.01 11.76
CA ASP A 270 6.97 20.99 10.89
C ASP A 270 6.47 22.42 11.20
N GLN A 271 7.28 23.18 11.93
CA GLN A 271 6.90 24.51 12.45
C GLN A 271 6.75 25.56 11.34
N GLU A 272 7.51 25.44 10.23
CA GLU A 272 7.36 26.34 9.09
C GLU A 272 5.98 26.20 8.46
N THR A 273 5.52 24.96 8.27
CA THR A 273 4.20 24.66 7.73
C THR A 273 3.09 25.11 8.68
N LEU A 274 3.27 24.92 9.99
CA LEU A 274 2.30 25.38 10.99
C LEU A 274 2.12 26.91 10.94
N LYS A 275 3.24 27.67 10.94
CA LYS A 275 3.21 29.13 10.85
C LYS A 275 2.57 29.62 9.56
N ALA A 276 2.92 29.02 8.42
CA ALA A 276 2.32 29.36 7.13
C ALA A 276 0.81 29.12 7.12
N ALA A 277 0.33 28.04 7.75
CA ALA A 277 -1.09 27.74 7.85
C ALA A 277 -1.84 28.73 8.76
N GLU A 278 -1.24 29.14 9.89
CA GLU A 278 -1.80 30.14 10.80
C GLU A 278 -1.91 31.52 10.12
N GLU A 279 -0.86 31.94 9.41
CA GLU A 279 -0.84 33.19 8.64
C GLU A 279 -1.87 33.19 7.50
N ALA A 280 -2.14 32.03 6.90
CA ALA A 280 -3.17 31.84 5.88
C ALA A 280 -4.61 31.72 6.45
N GLY A 281 -4.79 31.78 7.77
CA GLY A 281 -6.10 31.67 8.43
C GLY A 281 -6.67 30.25 8.49
N GLY A 282 -5.83 29.23 8.31
CA GLY A 282 -6.21 27.81 8.43
C GLY A 282 -6.18 27.33 9.88
N TYR A 283 -7.26 26.70 10.36
CA TYR A 283 -7.28 25.96 11.62
C TYR A 283 -6.75 24.53 11.41
N ILE A 284 -5.73 24.12 12.15
CA ILE A 284 -5.25 22.73 12.21
C ILE A 284 -5.85 22.09 13.47
N MET A 285 -6.64 21.03 13.33
CA MET A 285 -7.05 20.20 14.47
C MET A 285 -5.87 19.32 14.90
N GLY A 286 -5.49 19.43 16.18
CA GLY A 286 -4.49 18.59 16.85
C GLY A 286 -5.08 17.29 17.40
#